data_AF-A0A087XS94-F1
#
_entry.id   AF-A0A087XS94-F1
#
_cell.length_a   1.000
_cell.length_b   1.000
_cell.length_c   1.000
_cell.angle_alpha   90.00
_cell.angle_beta   90.00
_cell.angle_gamma   90.00
#
_symmetry.space_group_name_H-M   'P 1'
#
loop_
_entity.id
_entity.type
_entity.pdbx_description
1 polymer ?
#
loop_
_entity_poly.entity_id
_entity_poly.type
_entity_poly.pdbx_seq_one_letter_code
_entity_poly.pdbx_strand_id
1 'polypeptide(L)'
;MEDIPSPVCFSLCPAVRMRLFCAYILSCSVSMVSSAVSNSFRDCSHFFYMQTPPAGIRGTSPKKICQKFADKLRYATLYDSSRRLPLYSAYIFKKSDGKRRADTPWMYEPQLVTESESSNMKVLPLTEDVSPLIEESQTVLEDYIDAVEYRRGTLNPDQHQADPDDK
;
A
#
# COMPACT_ATOMS: atom_id res chain seq x y z
N MET A 1 15.81 -73.89 27.26
CA MET A 1 16.79 -72.81 27.18
C MET A 1 16.26 -71.85 26.15
N GLU A 2 15.43 -70.89 26.59
CA GLU A 2 14.90 -69.77 25.83
C GLU A 2 14.62 -68.69 26.90
N ASP A 3 15.53 -67.72 27.02
CA ASP A 3 15.42 -66.57 27.93
C ASP A 3 14.70 -65.42 27.20
N ILE A 4 13.63 -64.89 27.81
CA ILE A 4 12.87 -63.74 27.33
C ILE A 4 13.42 -62.47 28.01
N PRO A 5 13.85 -61.41 27.29
CA PRO A 5 14.26 -60.17 27.92
C PRO A 5 13.09 -59.19 28.11
N SER A 6 13.08 -58.54 29.27
CA SER A 6 12.14 -57.49 29.70
C SER A 6 12.25 -56.19 28.88
N PRO A 7 11.18 -55.37 28.78
CA PRO A 7 11.24 -54.11 28.06
C PRO A 7 11.88 -52.99 28.90
N VAL A 8 12.76 -52.21 28.27
CA VAL A 8 13.41 -51.03 28.84
C VAL A 8 12.44 -49.84 28.75
N CYS A 9 12.13 -49.22 29.89
CA CYS A 9 11.29 -48.03 29.97
C CYS A 9 12.13 -46.77 29.65
N PHE A 10 11.92 -46.17 28.47
CA PHE A 10 12.52 -44.88 28.14
C PHE A 10 11.65 -43.73 28.68
N SER A 11 12.06 -43.17 29.82
CA SER A 11 11.51 -41.93 30.36
C SER A 11 12.01 -40.74 29.54
N LEU A 12 11.12 -40.08 28.79
CA LEU A 12 11.41 -38.84 28.06
C LEU A 12 11.43 -37.65 29.02
N CYS A 13 12.58 -36.97 29.08
CA CYS A 13 12.85 -35.87 30.00
C CYS A 13 11.94 -34.63 29.73
N PRO A 14 11.22 -34.09 30.73
CA PRO A 14 10.24 -33.00 30.56
C PRO A 14 10.86 -31.66 30.09
N ALA A 15 12.19 -31.49 30.19
CA ALA A 15 12.89 -30.31 29.72
C ALA A 15 12.81 -30.10 28.19
N VAL A 16 12.63 -31.18 27.42
CA VAL A 16 12.54 -31.12 25.94
C VAL A 16 11.21 -30.50 25.50
N ARG A 17 10.12 -30.73 26.25
CA ARG A 17 8.81 -30.15 25.95
C ARG A 17 8.79 -28.63 26.13
N MET A 18 9.44 -28.09 27.16
CA MET A 18 9.46 -26.65 27.45
C MET A 18 10.16 -25.83 26.35
N ARG A 19 11.26 -26.34 25.79
CA ARG A 19 12.02 -25.64 24.73
C ARG A 19 11.25 -25.55 23.42
N LEU A 20 10.44 -26.55 23.11
CA LEU A 20 9.60 -26.57 21.91
C LEU A 20 8.46 -25.53 21.98
N PHE A 21 7.87 -25.31 23.17
CA PHE A 21 6.84 -24.29 23.35
C PHE A 21 7.40 -22.86 23.25
N CYS A 22 8.57 -22.58 23.83
CA CYS A 22 9.19 -21.25 23.69
C CYS A 22 9.60 -20.92 22.25
N ALA A 23 10.07 -21.92 21.48
CA ALA A 23 10.37 -21.74 20.06
C ALA A 23 9.10 -21.48 19.22
N TYR A 24 7.97 -22.09 19.60
CA TYR A 24 6.69 -21.90 18.91
C TYR A 24 6.04 -20.53 19.20
N ILE A 25 6.24 -19.97 20.40
CA ILE A 25 5.74 -18.62 20.74
C ILE A 25 6.58 -17.55 20.04
N LEU A 26 7.90 -17.78 19.88
CA LEU A 26 8.81 -16.83 19.23
C LEU A 26 8.65 -16.79 17.70
N SER A 27 8.03 -17.80 17.08
CA SER A 27 7.82 -17.84 15.63
C SER A 27 6.53 -17.15 15.16
N CYS A 28 5.66 -16.70 16.08
CA CYS A 28 4.35 -16.14 15.74
C CYS A 28 4.31 -14.59 15.67
N SER A 29 5.43 -13.92 15.94
CA SER A 29 5.54 -12.44 15.89
C SER A 29 6.11 -11.89 14.58
N VAL A 30 6.22 -12.72 13.54
CA VAL A 30 6.47 -12.23 12.18
C VAL A 30 5.17 -11.66 11.63
N SER A 31 4.83 -10.45 12.08
CA SER A 31 3.85 -9.62 11.39
C SER A 31 4.34 -9.46 9.96
N MET A 32 3.73 -10.18 9.02
CA MET A 32 3.99 -9.96 7.60
C MET A 32 3.53 -8.54 7.28
N VAL A 33 4.46 -7.61 7.23
CA VAL A 33 4.23 -6.30 6.64
C VAL A 33 4.06 -6.55 5.16
N SER A 34 2.82 -6.54 4.69
CA SER A 34 2.52 -6.64 3.27
C SER A 34 2.82 -5.28 2.65
N SER A 35 3.93 -5.18 1.93
CA SER A 35 4.16 -4.08 1.00
C SER A 35 3.30 -4.35 -0.24
N ALA A 36 2.47 -3.38 -0.64
CA ALA A 36 1.38 -3.69 -1.57
C ALA A 36 1.29 -2.69 -2.73
N VAL A 37 2.28 -2.75 -3.62
CA VAL A 37 1.92 -2.72 -5.04
C VAL A 37 1.26 -4.07 -5.33
N SER A 38 -0.04 -4.15 -5.08
CA SER A 38 -0.78 -5.39 -5.31
C SER A 38 -0.94 -5.61 -6.81
N ASN A 39 -0.81 -6.86 -7.26
CA ASN A 39 -1.17 -7.22 -8.64
C ASN A 39 -2.70 -7.17 -8.87
N SER A 40 -3.49 -6.80 -7.86
CA SER A 40 -4.94 -6.76 -7.87
C SER A 40 -5.50 -5.60 -7.03
N PHE A 41 -6.78 -5.28 -7.23
CA PHE A 41 -7.50 -4.35 -6.36
C PHE A 41 -8.24 -5.04 -5.21
N ARG A 42 -7.82 -6.25 -4.80
CA ARG A 42 -8.57 -7.08 -3.85
C ARG A 42 -8.90 -6.36 -2.54
N ASP A 43 -7.92 -5.65 -1.97
CA ASP A 43 -8.06 -5.03 -0.65
C ASP A 43 -8.86 -3.72 -0.67
N CYS A 44 -8.95 -3.09 -1.84
CA CYS A 44 -9.63 -1.82 -2.05
C CYS A 44 -10.76 -1.91 -3.10
N SER A 45 -11.28 -3.12 -3.36
CA SER A 45 -12.29 -3.36 -4.39
C SER A 45 -13.59 -2.59 -4.13
N HIS A 46 -13.91 -2.34 -2.86
CA HIS A 46 -15.10 -1.63 -2.42
C HIS A 46 -15.21 -0.18 -2.92
N PHE A 47 -14.12 0.44 -3.40
CA PHE A 47 -14.20 1.76 -4.04
C PHE A 47 -14.74 1.71 -5.48
N PHE A 48 -14.73 0.54 -6.11
CA PHE A 48 -15.25 0.37 -7.46
C PHE A 48 -16.77 0.14 -7.42
N TYR A 49 -17.45 0.63 -8.45
CA TYR A 49 -18.86 0.31 -8.67
C TYR A 49 -19.02 -1.21 -8.77
N MET A 50 -19.93 -1.77 -7.97
CA MET A 50 -20.13 -3.22 -7.84
C MET A 50 -18.83 -4.00 -7.59
N GLN A 51 -17.86 -3.39 -6.91
CA GLN A 51 -16.56 -3.98 -6.61
C GLN A 51 -15.77 -4.43 -7.84
N THR A 52 -16.07 -3.86 -9.01
CA THR A 52 -15.55 -4.30 -10.30
C THR A 52 -14.72 -3.20 -10.96
N PRO A 53 -13.40 -3.38 -11.14
CA PRO A 53 -12.56 -2.42 -11.82
C PRO A 53 -12.96 -2.24 -13.30
N PRO A 54 -12.84 -1.02 -13.86
CA PRO A 54 -13.09 -0.77 -15.28
C PRO A 54 -12.22 -1.65 -16.18
N ALA A 55 -12.83 -2.21 -17.22
CA ALA A 55 -12.12 -2.94 -18.26
C ALA A 55 -11.66 -2.00 -19.39
N GLY A 56 -10.69 -2.44 -20.20
CA GLY A 56 -10.28 -1.75 -21.43
C GLY A 56 -9.22 -0.66 -21.25
N ILE A 57 -9.01 -0.14 -20.05
CA ILE A 57 -7.94 0.83 -19.78
C ILE A 57 -6.63 0.06 -19.55
N ARG A 58 -5.62 0.34 -20.38
CA ARG A 58 -4.30 -0.31 -20.31
C ARG A 58 -3.21 0.73 -20.22
N GLY A 59 -2.20 0.43 -19.40
CA GLY A 59 -0.93 1.14 -19.36
C GLY A 59 0.19 0.28 -19.94
N THR A 60 1.33 0.89 -20.22
CA THR A 60 2.51 0.14 -20.67
C THR A 60 3.15 -0.61 -19.50
N SER A 61 3.13 -0.01 -18.29
CA SER A 61 3.56 -0.68 -17.06
C SER A 61 2.56 -0.38 -15.92
N PRO A 62 1.40 -1.08 -15.91
CA PRO A 62 0.33 -0.78 -14.98
C PRO A 62 0.63 -1.29 -13.55
N LYS A 63 0.41 -0.43 -12.57
CA LYS A 63 0.47 -0.69 -11.13
C LYS A 63 -0.92 -0.45 -10.54
N LYS A 64 -1.47 -1.45 -9.84
CA LYS A 64 -2.76 -1.33 -9.15
C LYS A 64 -2.45 -0.95 -7.70
N ILE A 65 -2.91 0.22 -7.28
CA ILE A 65 -2.56 0.80 -6.00
C ILE A 65 -3.83 0.97 -5.17
N CYS A 66 -3.80 0.43 -3.96
CA CYS A 66 -4.78 0.70 -2.91
C CYS A 66 -4.24 1.83 -2.05
N GLN A 67 -4.69 3.05 -2.31
CA GLN A 67 -4.12 4.27 -1.73
C GLN A 67 -4.42 4.32 -0.23
N LYS A 68 -3.35 4.46 0.56
CA LYS A 68 -3.44 4.40 2.02
C LYS A 68 -2.91 5.70 2.62
N PHE A 69 -3.70 6.32 3.49
CA PHE A 69 -3.30 7.50 4.26
C PHE A 69 -3.70 7.33 5.72
N ALA A 70 -2.76 7.62 6.63
CA ALA A 70 -2.90 7.41 8.07
C ALA A 70 -3.39 5.97 8.40
N ASP A 71 -2.77 4.99 7.74
CA ASP A 71 -3.07 3.56 7.84
C ASP A 71 -4.50 3.15 7.45
N LYS A 72 -5.22 4.01 6.74
CA LYS A 72 -6.56 3.72 6.22
C LYS A 72 -6.57 3.76 4.70
N LEU A 73 -7.27 2.80 4.09
CA LEU A 73 -7.55 2.81 2.66
C LEU A 73 -8.49 3.98 2.34
N ARG A 74 -8.13 4.79 1.33
CA ARG A 74 -8.87 6.00 0.96
C ARG A 74 -9.50 5.91 -0.43
N TYR A 75 -8.78 5.39 -1.41
CA TYR A 75 -9.25 5.18 -2.77
C TYR A 75 -8.39 4.14 -3.50
N ALA A 76 -8.78 3.76 -4.71
CA ALA A 76 -8.01 2.90 -5.59
C ALA A 76 -7.50 3.69 -6.80
N THR A 77 -6.30 3.36 -7.30
CA THR A 77 -5.71 3.99 -8.49
C THR A 77 -5.07 2.96 -9.40
N LEU A 78 -5.31 3.07 -10.71
CA LEU A 78 -4.49 2.41 -11.71
C LEU A 78 -3.43 3.40 -12.19
N TYR A 79 -2.18 3.11 -11.89
CA TYR A 79 -1.03 3.94 -12.21
C TYR A 79 -0.21 3.34 -13.34
N ASP A 80 0.30 4.14 -14.27
CA ASP A 80 1.23 3.67 -15.30
C ASP A 80 2.62 4.20 -15.00
N SER A 81 3.50 3.34 -14.48
CA SER A 81 4.83 3.75 -14.05
C SER A 81 5.73 4.16 -15.22
N SER A 82 5.46 3.68 -16.44
CA SER A 82 6.22 4.12 -17.63
C SER A 82 5.98 5.58 -17.98
N ARG A 83 4.78 6.10 -17.69
CA ARG A 83 4.35 7.47 -17.96
C ARG A 83 4.34 8.34 -16.72
N ARG A 84 4.65 7.77 -15.55
CA ARG A 84 4.55 8.41 -14.23
C ARG A 84 3.21 9.12 -14.01
N LEU A 85 2.12 8.48 -14.47
CA LEU A 85 0.78 9.06 -14.56
C LEU A 85 -0.28 8.08 -14.03
N PRO A 86 -1.21 8.53 -13.18
CA PRO A 86 -2.40 7.76 -12.88
C PRO A 86 -3.41 7.78 -14.04
N LEU A 87 -3.84 6.61 -14.50
CA LEU A 87 -4.80 6.44 -15.60
C LEU A 87 -6.24 6.64 -15.16
N TYR A 88 -6.58 6.19 -13.96
CA TYR A 88 -7.85 6.45 -13.30
C TYR A 88 -7.74 6.25 -11.79
N SER A 89 -8.71 6.79 -11.07
CA SER A 89 -9.00 6.47 -9.68
C SER A 89 -10.43 5.90 -9.54
N ALA A 90 -10.69 5.24 -8.41
CA ALA A 90 -12.03 4.91 -7.95
C ALA A 90 -12.13 5.25 -6.46
N TYR A 91 -13.20 5.97 -6.09
CA TYR A 91 -13.47 6.41 -4.72
C TYR A 91 -14.99 6.48 -4.50
N ILE A 92 -15.40 6.48 -3.23
CA ILE A 92 -16.81 6.69 -2.88
C ILE A 92 -17.07 8.19 -2.74
N PHE A 93 -18.05 8.69 -3.49
CA PHE A 93 -18.55 10.04 -3.31
C PHE A 93 -19.31 10.16 -1.99
N LYS A 94 -18.84 11.00 -1.06
CA LYS A 94 -19.41 11.15 0.29
C LYS A 94 -20.31 12.38 0.46
N LYS A 95 -20.66 13.08 -0.63
CA LYS A 95 -21.50 14.28 -0.66
C LYS A 95 -21.03 15.36 0.33
N SER A 96 -20.20 16.29 -0.16
CA SER A 96 -19.77 17.45 0.63
C SER A 96 -20.58 18.71 0.31
N ASP A 97 -20.35 19.79 1.06
CA ASP A 97 -20.87 21.12 0.75
C ASP A 97 -20.19 21.78 -0.47
N GLY A 98 -19.18 21.12 -1.05
CA GLY A 98 -18.38 21.55 -2.20
C GLY A 98 -17.43 22.71 -1.91
N LYS A 99 -17.44 23.22 -0.68
CA LYS A 99 -16.69 24.42 -0.27
C LYS A 99 -15.35 24.08 0.37
N ARG A 100 -15.21 22.89 0.93
CA ARG A 100 -13.96 22.47 1.58
C ARG A 100 -12.90 22.16 0.54
N ARG A 101 -11.75 22.78 0.73
CA ARG A 101 -10.48 22.43 0.10
C ARG A 101 -9.50 22.24 1.23
N ALA A 102 -8.90 21.05 1.33
CA ALA A 102 -7.83 20.84 2.29
C ALA A 102 -6.55 21.39 1.67
N ASP A 103 -5.78 22.18 2.44
CA ASP A 103 -4.41 22.51 2.04
C ASP A 103 -3.55 21.28 2.33
N THR A 104 -3.56 20.33 1.38
CA THR A 104 -2.84 19.08 1.49
C THR A 104 -1.45 19.25 0.88
N PRO A 105 -0.38 18.95 1.64
CA PRO A 105 0.97 18.95 1.08
C PRO A 105 1.08 17.88 -0.02
N TRP A 106 1.98 18.08 -0.98
CA TRP A 106 2.20 17.08 -2.02
C TRP A 106 2.64 15.76 -1.38
N MET A 107 1.96 14.68 -1.73
CA MET A 107 2.23 13.34 -1.21
C MET A 107 2.80 12.48 -2.33
N TYR A 108 3.68 11.56 -1.97
CA TYR A 108 4.20 10.55 -2.88
C TYR A 108 3.89 9.15 -2.36
N GLU A 109 3.85 8.16 -3.26
CA GLU A 109 3.67 6.76 -2.92
C GLU A 109 5.04 6.09 -2.73
N PRO A 110 5.46 5.75 -1.50
CA PRO A 110 6.78 5.17 -1.27
C PRO A 110 6.95 3.81 -1.96
N GLN A 111 5.86 3.04 -2.03
CA GLN A 111 5.82 1.75 -2.72
C GLN A 111 6.07 1.80 -4.23
N LEU A 112 6.02 2.99 -4.87
CA LEU A 112 6.41 3.16 -6.27
C LEU A 112 7.92 3.32 -6.44
N VAL A 113 8.62 3.76 -5.39
CA VAL A 113 10.08 3.92 -5.37
C VAL A 113 10.73 2.54 -5.28
N THR A 114 10.35 1.77 -4.27
CA THR A 114 10.77 0.37 -4.12
C THR A 114 9.63 -0.48 -3.54
N GLU A 115 9.55 -1.74 -3.95
CA GLU A 115 8.48 -2.63 -3.52
C GLU A 115 8.53 -2.96 -2.01
N SER A 116 9.64 -2.71 -1.31
CA SER A 116 9.78 -2.93 0.13
C SER A 116 9.27 -1.76 0.99
N GLU A 117 9.00 -0.61 0.38
CA GLU A 117 8.54 0.58 1.10
C GLU A 117 7.09 0.46 1.58
N SER A 118 6.73 1.36 2.51
CA SER A 118 5.38 1.44 3.07
C SER A 118 4.34 1.75 1.98
N SER A 119 3.15 1.15 2.13
CA SER A 119 1.98 1.47 1.31
C SER A 119 1.24 2.73 1.75
N ASN A 120 1.64 3.34 2.87
CA ASN A 120 1.12 4.65 3.27
C ASN A 120 1.82 5.75 2.49
N MET A 121 1.02 6.60 1.84
CA MET A 121 1.51 7.82 1.21
C MET A 121 2.20 8.72 2.25
N LYS A 122 3.28 9.37 1.83
CA LYS A 122 4.10 10.26 2.68
C LYS A 122 4.18 11.64 2.06
N VAL A 123 4.37 12.65 2.91
CA VAL A 123 4.62 14.02 2.44
C VAL A 123 5.92 14.02 1.64
N LEU A 124 5.90 14.59 0.44
CA LEU A 124 7.09 14.79 -0.35
C LEU A 124 8.02 15.74 0.42
N PRO A 125 9.30 15.38 0.62
CA PRO A 125 10.26 16.26 1.26
C PRO A 125 10.32 17.61 0.52
N LEU A 126 10.25 18.72 1.26
CA LEU A 126 10.36 20.08 0.72
C LEU A 126 11.82 20.55 0.53
N THR A 127 12.78 19.66 0.79
CA THR A 127 14.20 19.94 0.65
C THR A 127 14.63 19.82 -0.81
N GLU A 128 15.61 20.62 -1.24
CA GLU A 128 16.14 20.63 -2.63
C GLU A 128 16.75 19.28 -3.10
N ASP A 129 16.86 18.28 -2.21
CA ASP A 129 17.36 16.95 -2.52
C ASP A 129 16.21 15.93 -2.37
N VAL A 130 15.19 16.03 -3.22
CA VAL A 130 14.25 14.93 -3.41
C VAL A 130 15.04 13.76 -3.98
N SER A 131 14.93 12.59 -3.36
CA SER A 131 15.69 11.42 -3.80
C SER A 131 15.47 11.17 -5.29
N PRO A 132 16.52 10.97 -6.10
CA PRO A 132 16.38 10.68 -7.54
C PRO A 132 15.45 9.50 -7.82
N LEU A 133 15.36 8.53 -6.90
CA LEU A 133 14.46 7.39 -7.02
C LEU A 133 12.98 7.79 -6.95
N ILE A 134 12.64 8.87 -6.22
CA ILE A 134 11.28 9.42 -6.19
C ILE A 134 10.97 10.08 -7.54
N GLU A 135 11.86 10.93 -8.04
CA GLU A 135 11.71 11.62 -9.34
C GLU A 135 11.58 10.63 -10.51
N GLU A 136 12.33 9.53 -10.48
CA GLU A 136 12.27 8.47 -11.50
C GLU A 136 11.00 7.62 -11.40
N SER A 137 10.37 7.53 -10.22
CA SER A 137 9.20 6.67 -9.99
C SER A 137 7.85 7.37 -10.18
N GLN A 138 7.79 8.66 -9.91
CA GLN A 138 6.55 9.45 -10.01
C GLN A 138 6.79 10.93 -10.27
N THR A 139 5.71 11.64 -10.59
CA THR A 139 5.76 13.07 -10.85
C THR A 139 5.98 13.85 -9.55
N VAL A 140 6.93 14.79 -9.57
CA VAL A 140 7.26 15.69 -8.46
C VAL A 140 6.87 17.13 -8.79
N LEU A 141 7.17 18.09 -7.90
CA LEU A 141 6.78 19.48 -8.12
C LEU A 141 7.51 20.09 -9.33
N GLU A 142 8.77 19.71 -9.49
CA GLU A 142 9.70 20.16 -10.52
C GLU A 142 9.17 19.89 -11.93
N ASP A 143 8.47 18.77 -12.14
CA ASP A 143 7.83 18.43 -13.42
C ASP A 143 6.74 19.43 -13.85
N TYR A 144 6.21 20.23 -12.92
CA TYR A 144 5.14 21.20 -13.18
C TYR A 144 5.61 22.67 -13.19
N ILE A 145 6.85 22.97 -12.76
CA ILE A 145 7.32 24.36 -12.60
C ILE A 145 7.30 25.12 -13.93
N ASP A 146 7.77 24.49 -15.01
CA ASP A 146 7.86 25.12 -16.34
C ASP A 146 6.72 24.69 -17.29
N ALA A 147 5.77 23.91 -16.79
CA ALA A 147 4.65 23.38 -17.57
C ALA A 147 3.46 24.35 -17.56
N VAL A 148 3.60 25.51 -18.23
CA VAL A 148 2.66 26.65 -18.16
C VAL A 148 1.19 26.29 -18.48
N GLU A 149 0.96 25.31 -19.36
CA GLU A 149 -0.38 24.86 -19.76
C GLU A 149 -0.96 23.77 -18.85
N TYR A 150 -0.16 23.22 -17.94
CA TYR A 150 -0.54 22.08 -17.12
C TYR A 150 -0.77 22.50 -15.67
N ARG A 151 -1.79 21.90 -15.07
CA ARG A 151 -2.06 22.02 -13.64
C ARG A 151 -2.18 20.65 -13.03
N ARG A 152 -1.83 20.57 -11.75
CA ARG A 152 -2.03 19.39 -10.91
C ARG A 152 -3.53 19.16 -10.72
N GLY A 153 -4.06 18.08 -11.30
CA GLY A 153 -5.46 17.67 -11.16
C GLY A 153 -5.58 16.52 -10.17
N THR A 154 -6.47 16.66 -9.16
CA THR A 154 -6.72 15.57 -8.20
C THR A 154 -7.64 14.52 -8.83
N LEU A 155 -7.23 13.26 -8.73
CA LEU A 155 -8.09 12.15 -9.13
C LEU A 155 -9.05 11.72 -8.00
N ASN A 156 -8.79 12.12 -6.77
CA ASN A 156 -9.72 12.01 -5.65
C ASN A 156 -10.00 13.43 -5.11
N PRO A 157 -11.03 14.13 -5.63
CA PRO A 157 -11.25 15.52 -5.27
C PRO A 157 -11.72 15.68 -3.82
N ASP A 158 -11.07 16.53 -3.04
CA ASP A 158 -11.47 16.88 -1.65
C ASP A 158 -12.94 17.28 -1.54
N GLN A 159 -13.45 17.97 -2.56
CA GLN A 159 -14.84 18.44 -2.64
C GLN A 159 -15.84 17.29 -2.77
N HIS A 160 -15.40 16.07 -3.02
CA HIS A 160 -16.24 14.87 -3.02
C HIS A 160 -16.20 14.13 -1.69
N GLN A 161 -15.33 14.55 -0.77
CA GLN A 161 -15.06 13.88 0.49
C GLN A 161 -15.70 14.61 1.68
N ALA A 162 -16.03 13.84 2.72
CA ALA A 162 -16.62 14.38 3.95
C ALA A 162 -15.55 14.76 4.98
N ASP A 163 -14.47 13.99 5.02
CA ASP A 163 -13.34 14.13 5.94
C ASP A 163 -12.08 14.58 5.18
N PRO A 164 -11.29 15.55 5.68
CA PRO A 164 -10.03 15.96 5.06
C PRO A 164 -9.03 14.83 4.83
N ASP A 165 -9.08 13.76 5.63
CA ASP A 165 -8.17 12.62 5.48
C ASP A 165 -8.64 11.63 4.40
N ASP A 166 -9.82 11.78 3.82
CA ASP A 166 -10.35 10.91 2.75
C ASP A 166 -9.81 11.20 1.35
N LYS A 167 -8.79 12.06 1.28
CA LYS A 167 -8.02 12.41 0.09
C LYS A 167 -7.22 11.25 -0.50
#